data_AF-A0A0B7N2D1-F1
#
_entry.id   AF-A0A0B7N2D1-F1
#
_cell.length_a   1.000
_cell.length_b   1.000
_cell.length_c   1.000
_cell.angle_alpha   90.00
_cell.angle_beta   90.00
_cell.angle_gamma   90.00
#
_symmetry.space_group_name_H-M   'P 1'
#
loop_
_entity.id
_entity.type
_entity.pdbx_description
1 polymer ?
#
loop_
_entity_poly.entity_id
_entity_poly.type
_entity_poly.pdbx_seq_one_letter_code
_entity_poly.pdbx_strand_id
1 'polypeptide(L)'
;MTVTLLSQAPDVTSLKLRHVQKDTALLISPPLAGHPGPIFGELSVCEDQLYFYSETAQSGIAVEYPDIIIHAISRQDGQPNIYCQLDTGLFFPNQELPEDDQEREETVTELRLIPRDGGALEGIYMAMNECASLHPDEEFMAEQEEEEDGDFYADPSDEAELNEIQQAALRHLESVFEPPTINGHAFEDPVENEEENQNRHQ
;
A
#
# COMPACT_ATOMS: atom_id res chain seq x y z
N MET A 1 -18.72 -10.20 -0.16
CA MET A 1 -19.20 -9.42 -1.33
C MET A 1 -18.63 -10.08 -2.59
N THR A 2 -18.82 -9.56 -3.81
CA THR A 2 -18.23 -10.15 -5.03
C THR A 2 -17.51 -9.06 -5.81
N VAL A 3 -16.37 -9.39 -6.43
CA VAL A 3 -15.64 -8.44 -7.29
C VAL A 3 -16.57 -7.87 -8.37
N THR A 4 -16.52 -6.55 -8.57
CA THR A 4 -17.39 -5.89 -9.55
C THR A 4 -16.91 -6.21 -10.97
N LEU A 5 -17.80 -6.80 -11.78
CA LEU A 5 -17.53 -7.11 -13.18
C LEU A 5 -17.98 -5.97 -14.09
N LEU A 6 -17.11 -5.61 -15.03
CA LEU A 6 -17.36 -4.56 -16.01
C LEU A 6 -17.68 -5.18 -17.37
N SER A 7 -18.80 -4.78 -17.97
CA SER A 7 -19.16 -5.13 -19.36
C SER A 7 -18.73 -4.06 -20.38
N GLN A 8 -18.25 -2.91 -19.90
CA GLN A 8 -17.79 -1.79 -20.71
C GLN A 8 -16.58 -1.11 -20.05
N ALA A 9 -15.77 -0.42 -20.84
CA ALA A 9 -14.63 0.32 -20.32
C ALA A 9 -15.09 1.38 -19.31
N PRO A 10 -14.33 1.61 -18.22
CA PRO A 10 -14.64 2.67 -17.27
C PRO A 10 -14.57 4.05 -17.94
N ASP A 11 -15.49 4.96 -17.57
CA ASP A 11 -15.46 6.34 -18.05
C ASP A 11 -14.41 7.15 -17.29
N VAL A 12 -13.18 7.08 -17.78
CA VAL A 12 -12.00 7.76 -17.21
C VAL A 12 -12.15 9.27 -17.06
N THR A 13 -13.11 9.93 -17.71
CA THR A 13 -13.33 11.38 -17.55
C THR A 13 -14.04 11.74 -16.24
N SER A 14 -14.75 10.77 -15.67
CA SER A 14 -15.46 10.92 -14.40
C SER A 14 -14.62 10.48 -13.19
N LEU A 15 -13.53 9.76 -13.45
CA LEU A 15 -12.67 9.15 -12.43
C LEU A 15 -11.49 10.05 -12.06
N LYS A 16 -11.06 9.96 -10.80
CA LYS A 16 -9.84 10.60 -10.33
C LYS A 16 -8.65 9.67 -10.55
N LEU A 17 -8.11 9.73 -11.75
CA LEU A 17 -7.03 8.88 -12.22
C LEU A 17 -5.68 9.24 -11.57
N ARG A 18 -4.99 8.25 -11.00
CA ARG A 18 -3.62 8.39 -10.46
C ARG A 18 -2.57 7.76 -11.37
N HIS A 19 -2.87 6.61 -11.99
CA HIS A 19 -1.96 5.93 -12.91
C HIS A 19 -2.72 5.13 -13.97
N VAL A 20 -2.19 5.06 -15.20
CA VAL A 20 -2.70 4.19 -16.26
C VAL A 20 -1.56 3.41 -16.88
N GLN A 21 -1.73 2.11 -16.97
CA GLN A 21 -0.79 1.20 -17.60
C GLN A 21 -1.46 0.33 -18.66
N LYS A 22 -1.16 0.63 -19.92
CA LYS A 22 -1.52 -0.18 -21.08
C LYS A 22 -0.70 -1.47 -21.15
N ASP A 23 -1.14 -2.39 -22.00
CA ASP A 23 -0.45 -3.66 -22.25
C ASP A 23 -0.13 -4.41 -20.95
N THR A 24 -1.11 -4.50 -20.06
CA THR A 24 -1.01 -5.21 -18.78
C THR A 24 -1.69 -6.57 -18.91
N ALA A 25 -1.01 -7.62 -18.46
CA ALA A 25 -1.61 -8.94 -18.32
C ALA A 25 -2.15 -9.12 -16.89
N LEU A 26 -3.38 -9.58 -16.76
CA LEU A 26 -4.00 -9.97 -15.50
C LEU A 26 -4.06 -11.51 -15.43
N LEU A 27 -3.46 -12.07 -14.39
CA LEU A 27 -3.66 -13.46 -13.98
C LEU A 27 -4.50 -13.49 -12.71
N ILE A 28 -5.42 -14.44 -12.64
CA ILE A 28 -6.30 -14.67 -11.49
C ILE A 28 -6.02 -16.08 -10.97
N SER A 29 -5.87 -16.22 -9.66
CA SER A 29 -5.61 -17.48 -8.97
C SER A 29 -6.58 -17.61 -7.78
N PRO A 30 -7.31 -18.73 -7.64
CA PRO A 30 -7.50 -19.79 -8.63
C PRO A 30 -8.03 -19.27 -9.99
N PRO A 31 -7.76 -19.97 -11.10
CA PRO A 31 -8.11 -19.51 -12.44
C PRO A 31 -9.62 -19.44 -12.67
N LEU A 32 -10.03 -18.66 -13.68
CA LEU A 32 -11.40 -18.63 -14.14
C LEU A 32 -11.67 -19.81 -15.10
N ALA A 33 -12.84 -20.42 -14.99
CA ALA A 33 -13.26 -21.51 -15.87
C ALA A 33 -13.20 -21.09 -17.34
N GLY A 34 -12.43 -21.84 -18.13
CA GLY A 34 -12.20 -21.55 -19.55
C GLY A 34 -11.18 -20.44 -19.84
N HIS A 35 -10.60 -19.79 -18.82
CA HIS A 35 -9.54 -18.79 -18.94
C HIS A 35 -8.41 -19.04 -17.92
N PRO A 36 -7.62 -20.11 -18.08
CA PRO A 36 -6.50 -20.41 -17.19
C PRO A 36 -5.26 -19.52 -17.42
N GLY A 37 -5.27 -18.70 -18.47
CA GLY A 37 -4.14 -17.88 -18.89
C GLY A 37 -4.33 -16.39 -18.62
N PRO A 38 -3.31 -15.57 -18.97
CA PRO A 38 -3.37 -14.13 -18.77
C PRO A 38 -4.42 -13.47 -19.67
N ILE A 39 -5.17 -12.54 -19.09
CA ILE A 39 -6.07 -11.65 -19.82
C ILE A 39 -5.31 -10.35 -20.08
N PHE A 40 -5.25 -9.90 -21.33
CA PHE A 40 -4.54 -8.67 -21.70
C PHE A 40 -5.49 -7.48 -21.75
N GLY A 41 -5.07 -6.36 -21.16
CA GLY A 41 -5.90 -5.17 -21.05
C GLY A 41 -5.13 -3.94 -20.55
N GLU A 42 -5.90 -2.95 -20.12
CA GLU A 42 -5.42 -1.72 -19.52
C GLU A 42 -5.73 -1.73 -18.02
N LEU A 43 -4.74 -1.35 -17.22
CA LEU A 43 -4.86 -1.12 -15.78
C LEU A 43 -5.03 0.38 -15.55
N SER A 44 -6.04 0.76 -14.77
CA SER A 44 -6.24 2.14 -14.29
C SER A 44 -6.34 2.16 -12.78
N VAL A 45 -5.42 2.87 -12.13
CA VAL A 45 -5.41 3.11 -10.69
C VAL A 45 -6.10 4.45 -10.45
N CYS A 46 -7.27 4.43 -9.84
CA CYS A 46 -8.06 5.61 -9.50
C CYS A 46 -8.15 5.76 -7.98
N GLU A 47 -8.50 6.95 -7.49
CA GLU A 47 -8.66 7.16 -6.04
C GLU A 47 -9.71 6.24 -5.42
N ASP A 48 -10.79 5.94 -6.13
CA ASP A 48 -11.92 5.16 -5.63
C ASP A 48 -11.69 3.65 -5.75
N GLN A 49 -11.26 3.18 -6.92
CA GLN A 49 -11.10 1.75 -7.21
C GLN A 49 -9.91 1.48 -8.13
N LEU A 50 -9.45 0.23 -8.09
CA LEU A 50 -8.55 -0.34 -9.08
C LEU A 50 -9.36 -0.94 -10.23
N TYR A 51 -9.12 -0.48 -11.45
CA TYR A 51 -9.82 -0.95 -12.65
C TYR A 51 -8.87 -1.71 -13.57
N PHE A 52 -9.35 -2.83 -14.12
CA PHE A 52 -8.71 -3.49 -15.24
C PHE A 52 -9.74 -3.79 -16.32
N TYR A 53 -9.46 -3.41 -17.57
CA TYR A 53 -10.40 -3.66 -18.68
C TYR A 53 -9.69 -4.23 -19.91
N SER A 54 -10.26 -5.29 -20.48
CA SER A 54 -9.81 -5.88 -21.73
C SER A 54 -10.79 -5.55 -22.86
N GLU A 55 -10.36 -4.73 -23.82
CA GLU A 55 -11.15 -4.44 -25.02
C GLU A 55 -11.42 -5.71 -25.85
N THR A 56 -10.44 -6.61 -25.92
CA THR A 56 -10.56 -7.87 -26.68
C THR A 56 -11.62 -8.79 -26.09
N ALA A 57 -11.65 -8.91 -24.75
CA ALA A 57 -12.66 -9.73 -24.07
C ALA A 57 -13.99 -8.99 -23.86
N GLN A 58 -14.02 -7.68 -24.11
CA GLN A 58 -15.12 -6.77 -23.75
C GLN A 58 -15.56 -6.92 -22.28
N SER A 59 -14.59 -7.14 -21.39
CA SER A 59 -14.84 -7.41 -19.99
C SER A 59 -13.72 -6.86 -19.13
N GLY A 60 -14.04 -6.52 -17.90
CA GLY A 60 -13.08 -6.03 -16.92
C GLY A 60 -13.52 -6.27 -15.49
N ILE A 61 -12.74 -5.76 -14.55
CA ILE A 61 -12.98 -5.81 -13.12
C ILE A 61 -12.80 -4.42 -12.52
N ALA A 62 -13.51 -4.15 -11.44
CA ALA A 62 -13.27 -3.04 -10.55
C ALA A 62 -13.22 -3.56 -9.11
N VAL A 63 -12.19 -3.14 -8.37
CA VAL A 63 -11.90 -3.61 -7.02
C VAL A 63 -11.72 -2.40 -6.11
N GLU A 64 -12.47 -2.36 -5.02
CA GLU A 64 -12.33 -1.30 -4.01
C GLU A 64 -11.04 -1.52 -3.20
N TYR A 65 -10.44 -0.46 -2.68
CA TYR A 65 -9.17 -0.60 -1.93
C TYR A 65 -9.30 -1.41 -0.64
N PRO A 66 -10.38 -1.28 0.16
CA PRO A 66 -10.59 -2.13 1.34
C PRO A 66 -10.69 -3.62 1.02
N ASP A 67 -11.13 -3.98 -0.20
CA ASP A 67 -11.18 -5.38 -0.65
C ASP A 67 -9.79 -5.95 -0.99
N ILE A 68 -8.74 -5.10 -1.07
CA ILE A 68 -7.36 -5.50 -1.38
C ILE A 68 -6.54 -5.54 -0.09
N ILE A 69 -6.46 -6.72 0.52
CA ILE A 69 -5.76 -6.91 1.81
C ILE A 69 -4.23 -6.80 1.71
N ILE A 70 -3.65 -7.16 0.55
CA ILE A 70 -2.22 -7.06 0.30
C ILE A 70 -2.01 -6.60 -1.14
N HIS A 71 -1.12 -5.63 -1.35
CA HIS A 71 -0.55 -5.35 -2.66
C HIS A 71 0.97 -5.15 -2.55
N ALA A 72 1.73 -5.73 -3.48
CA ALA A 72 3.19 -5.68 -3.46
C ALA A 72 3.81 -5.85 -4.84
N ILE A 73 5.03 -5.35 -5.02
CA ILE A 73 5.87 -5.71 -6.17
C ILE A 73 6.42 -7.12 -5.94
N SER A 74 5.95 -8.09 -6.73
CA SER A 74 6.50 -9.45 -6.76
C SER A 74 7.48 -9.60 -7.91
N ARG A 75 8.59 -10.30 -7.66
CA ARG A 75 9.61 -10.65 -8.67
C ARG A 75 9.83 -12.16 -8.75
N GLN A 76 8.91 -12.92 -8.16
CA GLN A 76 8.98 -14.38 -8.15
C GLN A 76 8.88 -14.92 -9.59
N ASP A 77 9.52 -16.06 -9.83
CA ASP A 77 9.47 -16.80 -11.11
C ASP A 77 9.97 -16.04 -12.35
N GLY A 78 10.74 -14.96 -12.16
CA GLY A 78 11.39 -14.24 -13.25
C GLY A 78 10.47 -13.31 -14.05
N GLN A 79 9.21 -13.14 -13.62
CA GLN A 79 8.26 -12.22 -14.23
C GLN A 79 7.76 -11.19 -13.20
N PRO A 80 8.43 -10.03 -13.12
CA PRO A 80 8.04 -8.95 -12.21
C PRO A 80 6.58 -8.49 -12.43
N ASN A 81 5.81 -8.36 -11.35
CA ASN A 81 4.38 -8.05 -11.37
C ASN A 81 3.93 -7.31 -10.10
N ILE A 82 2.75 -6.71 -10.14
CA ILE A 82 2.04 -6.29 -8.93
C ILE A 82 1.14 -7.45 -8.49
N TYR A 83 1.47 -8.01 -7.34
CA TYR A 83 0.66 -9.00 -6.66
C TYR A 83 -0.39 -8.30 -5.83
N CYS A 84 -1.64 -8.75 -5.92
CA CYS A 84 -2.72 -8.35 -5.02
C CYS A 84 -3.40 -9.61 -4.45
N GLN A 85 -3.73 -9.59 -3.17
CA GLN A 85 -4.60 -10.58 -2.55
C GLN A 85 -5.89 -9.87 -2.14
N LEU A 86 -7.03 -10.46 -2.51
CA LEU A 86 -8.34 -9.95 -2.12
C LEU A 86 -8.78 -10.55 -0.79
N ASP A 87 -9.68 -9.86 -0.10
CA ASP A 87 -10.27 -10.33 1.14
C ASP A 87 -11.00 -11.68 0.98
N THR A 88 -11.12 -12.40 2.10
CA THR A 88 -11.70 -13.74 2.16
C THR A 88 -13.16 -13.74 1.70
N GLY A 89 -13.53 -14.72 0.88
CA GLY A 89 -14.89 -14.83 0.34
C GLY A 89 -15.19 -13.94 -0.86
N LEU A 90 -14.22 -13.13 -1.32
CA LEU A 90 -14.32 -12.40 -2.59
C LEU A 90 -13.88 -13.29 -3.76
N PHE A 91 -14.86 -13.89 -4.43
CA PHE A 91 -14.63 -14.76 -5.58
C PHE A 91 -15.32 -14.25 -6.85
N PHE A 92 -14.75 -14.61 -8.00
CA PHE A 92 -15.38 -14.40 -9.30
C PHE A 92 -16.49 -15.45 -9.54
N PRO A 93 -17.57 -15.10 -10.26
CA PRO A 93 -18.69 -16.02 -10.49
C PRO A 93 -18.33 -17.36 -11.17
N ASN A 94 -17.24 -17.40 -11.93
CA ASN A 94 -16.75 -18.57 -12.65
C ASN A 94 -15.34 -18.99 -12.21
N GLN A 95 -14.93 -18.69 -10.97
CA GLN A 95 -13.64 -19.10 -10.45
C GLN A 95 -13.61 -20.60 -10.14
N GLU A 96 -12.53 -21.28 -10.50
CA GLU A 96 -12.33 -22.71 -10.24
C GLU A 96 -11.86 -22.91 -8.79
N LEU A 97 -12.81 -22.95 -7.86
CA LEU A 97 -12.54 -23.18 -6.44
C LEU A 97 -12.41 -24.68 -6.11
N PRO A 98 -11.67 -25.04 -5.05
CA PRO A 98 -11.62 -26.42 -4.56
C PRO A 98 -13.01 -26.99 -4.26
N GLU A 99 -13.16 -28.31 -4.45
CA GLU A 99 -14.38 -29.03 -4.10
C GLU A 99 -14.46 -29.35 -2.59
N ASP A 100 -13.31 -29.45 -1.92
CA ASP A 100 -13.23 -29.67 -0.48
C ASP A 100 -13.57 -28.37 0.28
N ASP A 101 -14.48 -28.46 1.24
CA ASP A 101 -14.99 -27.29 1.96
C ASP A 101 -13.90 -26.64 2.85
N GLN A 102 -12.99 -27.43 3.44
CA GLN A 102 -11.91 -26.88 4.27
C GLN A 102 -10.90 -26.14 3.42
N GLU A 103 -10.48 -26.74 2.29
CA GLU A 103 -9.58 -26.06 1.35
C GLU A 103 -10.22 -24.80 0.75
N ARG A 104 -11.54 -24.81 0.51
CA ARG A 104 -12.26 -23.64 0.01
C ARG A 104 -12.30 -22.50 1.02
N GLU A 105 -12.48 -22.79 2.31
CA GLU A 105 -12.47 -21.78 3.38
C GLU A 105 -11.11 -21.07 3.49
N GLU A 106 -10.01 -21.78 3.21
CA GLU A 106 -8.65 -21.22 3.19
C GLU A 106 -8.28 -20.55 1.85
N THR A 107 -9.13 -20.69 0.83
CA THR A 107 -8.84 -20.17 -0.51
C THR A 107 -9.11 -18.67 -0.58
N VAL A 108 -8.12 -17.92 -1.07
CA VAL A 108 -8.22 -16.49 -1.36
C VAL A 108 -8.07 -16.22 -2.85
N THR A 109 -8.61 -15.11 -3.32
CA THR A 109 -8.42 -14.67 -4.70
C THR A 109 -7.16 -13.83 -4.81
N GLU A 110 -6.23 -14.25 -5.65
CA GLU A 110 -5.01 -13.51 -5.96
C GLU A 110 -5.07 -12.95 -7.39
N LEU A 111 -4.64 -11.70 -7.54
CA LEU A 111 -4.47 -11.03 -8.82
C LEU A 111 -2.98 -10.78 -9.05
N ARG A 112 -2.47 -11.10 -10.24
CA ARG A 112 -1.12 -10.69 -10.68
C ARG A 112 -1.24 -9.81 -11.90
N LEU A 113 -0.87 -8.54 -11.74
CA LEU A 113 -0.86 -7.53 -12.79
C LEU A 113 0.56 -7.41 -13.33
N ILE A 114 0.75 -7.87 -14.56
CA ILE A 114 2.06 -7.97 -15.20
C ILE A 114 2.12 -6.94 -16.33
N PRO A 115 2.69 -5.75 -16.10
CA PRO A 115 2.89 -4.80 -17.16
C PRO A 115 3.94 -5.31 -18.16
N ARG A 116 3.73 -5.07 -19.45
CA ARG A 116 4.73 -5.39 -20.47
C ARG A 116 6.06 -4.64 -20.24
N ASP A 117 5.98 -3.43 -19.73
CA ASP A 117 7.14 -2.65 -19.29
C ASP A 117 7.37 -2.85 -17.79
N GLY A 118 8.42 -3.59 -17.44
CA GLY A 118 8.79 -3.82 -16.04
C GLY A 118 9.22 -2.55 -15.29
N GLY A 119 9.57 -1.46 -16.00
CA GLY A 119 9.87 -0.17 -15.40
C GLY A 119 8.63 0.53 -14.79
N ALA A 120 7.42 0.11 -15.19
CA ALA A 120 6.18 0.70 -14.71
C ALA A 120 5.78 0.25 -13.29
N LEU A 121 6.36 -0.86 -12.79
CA LEU A 121 5.95 -1.48 -11.52
C LEU A 121 5.99 -0.52 -10.34
N GLU A 122 7.06 0.27 -10.23
CA GLU A 122 7.21 1.23 -9.13
C GLU A 122 6.11 2.29 -9.17
N GLY A 123 5.80 2.81 -10.36
CA GLY A 123 4.75 3.82 -10.55
C GLY A 123 3.35 3.29 -10.23
N ILE A 124 3.06 2.04 -10.61
CA ILE A 124 1.80 1.37 -10.28
C ILE A 124 1.70 1.18 -8.76
N TYR A 125 2.75 0.63 -8.14
CA TYR A 125 2.79 0.35 -6.71
C TYR A 125 2.62 1.61 -5.86
N MET A 126 3.35 2.69 -6.17
CA MET A 126 3.22 3.97 -5.46
C MET A 126 1.81 4.54 -5.59
N ALA A 127 1.21 4.50 -6.79
CA ALA A 127 -0.15 4.99 -7.00
C ALA A 127 -1.18 4.17 -6.21
N MET A 128 -1.05 2.84 -6.18
CA MET A 128 -1.93 1.98 -5.38
C MET A 128 -1.77 2.25 -3.88
N ASN A 129 -0.53 2.40 -3.40
CA ASN A 129 -0.24 2.69 -2.00
C ASN A 129 -0.85 4.05 -1.56
N GLU A 130 -0.73 5.09 -2.40
CA GLU A 130 -1.39 6.36 -2.15
C GLU A 130 -2.91 6.21 -2.07
N CYS A 131 -3.53 5.46 -2.99
CA CYS A 131 -4.97 5.29 -2.98
C CYS A 131 -5.45 4.45 -1.78
N ALA A 132 -4.75 3.37 -1.43
CA ALA A 132 -5.05 2.57 -0.24
C ALA A 132 -5.03 3.42 1.04
N SER A 133 -4.11 4.39 1.15
CA SER A 133 -4.06 5.32 2.30
C SER A 133 -5.27 6.24 2.43
N LEU A 134 -6.08 6.38 1.37
CA LEU A 134 -7.33 7.16 1.38
C LEU A 134 -8.53 6.33 1.86
N HIS A 135 -8.38 5.01 2.00
CA HIS A 135 -9.45 4.09 2.39
C HIS A 135 -9.01 3.25 3.59
N PRO A 136 -8.94 3.83 4.80
CA PRO A 136 -8.68 3.05 6.01
C PRO A 136 -9.85 2.11 6.28
N ASP A 137 -9.55 0.91 6.79
CA ASP A 137 -10.58 -0.07 7.16
C ASP A 137 -11.35 0.42 8.40
N GLU A 138 -12.57 0.92 8.18
CA GLU A 138 -13.40 1.50 9.25
C GLU A 138 -13.74 0.49 10.35
N GLU A 139 -13.95 -0.79 10.01
CA GLU A 139 -14.22 -1.86 10.99
C GLU A 139 -13.02 -2.09 11.91
N PHE A 140 -11.81 -2.14 11.34
CA PHE A 140 -10.57 -2.27 12.11
C PHE A 140 -10.26 -1.03 12.96
N MET A 141 -10.66 0.16 12.52
CA MET A 141 -10.53 1.39 13.30
C MET A 141 -11.54 1.43 14.46
N ALA A 142 -12.78 0.99 14.24
CA ALA A 142 -13.81 0.93 15.27
C ALA A 142 -13.46 -0.06 16.40
N GLU A 143 -12.88 -1.22 16.07
CA GLU A 143 -12.44 -2.20 17.07
C GLU A 143 -11.30 -1.68 17.95
N GLN A 144 -10.39 -0.85 17.40
CA GLN A 144 -9.32 -0.21 18.17
C GLN A 144 -9.82 0.92 19.07
N GLU A 145 -10.84 1.66 18.66
CA GLU A 145 -11.44 2.71 19.49
C GLU A 145 -12.18 2.13 20.71
N GLU A 146 -12.67 0.89 20.66
CA GLU A 146 -13.34 0.23 21.79
C GLU A 146 -12.36 -0.40 22.81
N GLU A 147 -11.10 -0.62 22.47
CA GLU A 147 -10.04 -1.09 23.39
C GLU A 147 -9.19 0.04 24.00
N GLU A 148 -9.48 1.31 23.67
CA GLU A 148 -8.78 2.48 24.22
C GLU A 148 -9.31 2.90 25.61
N ASP A 149 -9.52 1.95 26.52
CA ASP A 149 -9.64 2.23 27.96
C ASP A 149 -8.33 1.85 28.68
N GLY A 150 -7.32 2.72 28.51
CA GLY A 150 -6.21 2.88 29.44
C GLY A 150 -5.01 1.93 29.28
N ASP A 151 -3.81 2.53 29.18
CA ASP A 151 -2.50 1.99 29.64
C ASP A 151 -1.40 1.70 28.58
N PHE A 152 -1.53 2.07 27.30
CA PHE A 152 -0.40 1.91 26.35
C PHE A 152 0.42 3.18 26.05
N TYR A 153 -0.14 4.37 26.29
CA TYR A 153 0.61 5.62 26.16
C TYR A 153 1.17 6.04 27.52
N ALA A 154 2.48 5.88 27.71
CA ALA A 154 3.17 6.60 28.78
C ALA A 154 3.19 8.09 28.41
N ASP A 155 2.51 8.92 29.21
CA ASP A 155 2.68 10.36 29.14
C ASP A 155 4.17 10.67 29.38
N PRO A 156 4.88 11.39 28.49
CA PRO A 156 6.27 11.75 28.72
C PRO A 156 6.46 12.67 29.95
N SER A 157 5.37 13.18 30.51
CA SER A 157 5.35 13.90 31.79
C SER A 157 4.99 13.04 33.00
N ASP A 158 4.57 11.79 32.79
CA ASP A 158 4.56 10.79 33.86
C ASP A 158 6.00 10.34 34.13
N GLU A 159 6.47 10.67 35.33
CA GLU A 159 7.76 10.26 35.86
C GLU A 159 7.71 8.76 36.18
N ALA A 160 7.60 7.92 35.14
CA ALA A 160 7.69 6.48 35.26
C ALA A 160 9.08 6.15 35.81
N GLU A 161 9.14 5.67 37.06
CA GLU A 161 10.35 5.13 37.65
C GLU A 161 10.80 3.92 36.83
N LEU A 162 11.69 4.16 35.86
CA LEU A 162 12.31 3.12 35.06
C LEU A 162 12.99 2.11 36.01
N ASN A 163 12.74 0.82 35.82
CA ASN A 163 13.44 -0.19 36.60
C ASN A 163 14.93 -0.26 36.22
N GLU A 164 15.75 -0.89 37.05
CA GLU A 164 17.22 -0.93 36.87
C GLU A 164 17.65 -1.46 35.48
N ILE A 165 16.87 -2.37 34.90
CA ILE A 165 17.15 -2.96 33.59
C ILE A 165 16.90 -1.93 32.47
N GLN A 166 15.76 -1.23 32.54
CA GLN A 166 15.41 -0.18 31.59
C GLN A 166 16.38 1.00 31.65
N GLN A 167 16.80 1.41 32.86
CA GLN A 167 17.81 2.45 33.04
C GLN A 167 19.18 2.04 32.49
N ALA A 168 19.55 0.76 32.62
CA ALA A 168 20.80 0.25 32.04
C ALA A 168 20.74 0.21 30.51
N ALA A 169 19.61 -0.16 29.93
CA ALA A 169 19.38 -0.14 28.48
C ALA A 169 19.42 1.30 27.92
N LEU A 170 18.80 2.26 28.61
CA LEU A 170 18.85 3.68 28.24
C LEU A 170 20.27 4.23 28.26
N ARG A 171 21.05 3.97 29.32
CA ARG A 171 22.47 4.37 29.38
C ARG A 171 23.31 3.75 28.27
N HIS A 172 22.99 2.53 27.85
CA HIS A 172 23.66 1.89 26.73
C HIS A 172 23.33 2.58 25.41
N LEU A 173 22.06 2.92 25.18
CA LEU A 173 21.62 3.65 23.98
C LEU A 173 22.25 5.04 23.92
N GLU A 174 22.26 5.81 25.01
CA GLU A 174 22.89 7.14 25.06
C GLU A 174 24.39 7.06 24.72
N SER A 175 25.09 6.03 25.21
CA SER A 175 26.50 5.79 24.87
C SER A 175 26.74 5.52 23.38
N VAL A 176 25.74 5.06 22.63
CA VAL A 176 25.87 4.76 21.19
C VAL A 176 25.71 6.04 20.35
N PHE A 177 24.93 7.01 20.83
CA PHE A 177 24.63 8.24 20.12
C PHE A 177 25.53 9.43 20.50
N GLU A 178 26.48 9.27 21.43
CA GLU A 178 27.51 10.29 21.65
C GLU A 178 28.35 10.45 20.37
N PRO A 179 28.36 11.65 19.74
CA PRO A 179 29.30 11.92 18.67
C PRO A 179 30.72 11.83 19.23
N PRO A 180 31.68 11.24 18.50
CA PRO A 180 33.04 11.14 19.00
C PRO A 180 33.57 12.55 19.28
N THR A 181 33.90 12.82 20.55
CA THR A 181 34.64 14.01 20.94
C THR A 181 36.06 13.90 20.38
N ILE A 182 36.24 14.30 19.12
CA ILE A 182 37.56 14.56 18.56
C ILE A 182 38.02 15.88 19.20
N ASN A 183 39.01 15.77 20.08
CA ASN A 183 39.70 16.86 20.77
C ASN A 183 39.51 18.27 20.15
N GLY A 184 38.65 19.07 20.79
CA GLY A 184 39.00 20.46 21.12
C GLY A 184 38.52 21.60 20.23
N HIS A 185 37.56 21.40 19.31
CA HIS A 185 36.90 22.53 18.65
C HIS A 185 35.39 22.48 18.85
N ALA A 186 34.88 23.48 19.59
CA ALA A 186 33.47 23.79 19.63
C ALA A 186 32.99 24.05 18.20
N PHE A 187 31.96 23.34 17.76
CA PHE A 187 31.17 23.76 16.60
C PHE A 187 30.40 25.00 17.05
N GLU A 188 30.90 26.17 16.68
CA GLU A 188 30.14 27.42 16.78
C GLU A 188 29.02 27.35 15.74
N ASP A 189 27.77 27.46 16.19
CA ASP A 189 26.61 27.65 15.31
C ASP A 189 26.85 28.89 14.42
N PRO A 190 26.61 28.80 13.10
CA PRO A 190 26.69 29.98 12.25
C PRO A 190 25.53 30.92 12.58
N VAL A 191 25.88 32.06 13.16
CA VAL A 191 24.97 33.19 13.41
C VAL A 191 24.39 33.66 12.08
N GLU A 192 23.07 33.55 11.93
CA GLU A 192 22.32 34.14 10.81
C GLU A 192 22.51 35.67 10.83
N ASN A 193 23.20 36.20 9.82
CA ASN A 193 23.24 37.65 9.59
C ASN A 193 21.94 38.06 8.89
N GLU A 194 21.03 38.65 9.65
CA GLU A 194 19.91 39.41 9.10
C GLU A 194 20.43 40.67 8.40
N GLU A 195 20.33 40.71 7.06
CA GLU A 195 20.57 41.90 6.25
C GLU A 195 19.48 42.96 6.51
N GLU A 196 19.73 43.89 7.43
CA GLU A 196 18.95 45.12 7.51
C GLU A 196 19.27 46.06 6.34
N ASN A 197 18.38 46.02 5.35
CA ASN A 197 18.23 46.99 4.29
C ASN A 197 17.86 48.38 4.87
N GLN A 198 18.85 49.22 5.14
CA GLN A 198 18.63 50.65 5.44
C GLN A 198 19.03 51.53 4.24
N ASN A 199 18.01 51.80 3.43
CA ASN A 199 17.73 53.05 2.72
C ASN A 199 18.89 54.05 2.56
N ARG A 200 19.38 54.16 1.32
CA ARG A 200 19.98 55.39 0.81
C ARG A 200 18.94 56.53 0.87
N HIS A 201 19.21 57.53 1.69
CA HIS A 201 18.71 58.89 1.48
C HIS A 201 19.88 59.86 1.58
N GLN A 202 20.04 60.62 0.49
CA GLN A 202 20.91 61.78 0.24
C GLN A 202 22.33 61.49 -0.26
#